data_AF-A0A1D2N9R1-F1
#
_entry.id   AF-A0A1D2N9R1-F1
#
_cell.length_a   1.000
_cell.length_b   1.000
_cell.length_c   1.000
_cell.angle_alpha   90.00
_cell.angle_beta   90.00
_cell.angle_gamma   90.00
#
_symmetry.space_group_name_H-M   'P 1'
#
loop_
_entity.id
_entity.type
_entity.pdbx_description
1 polymer ?
#
loop_
_entity_poly.entity_id
_entity_poly.type
_entity_poly.pdbx_seq_one_letter_code
_entity_poly.pdbx_strand_id
1 'polypeptide(L)'
;MSSAELEKPEFVPVPSWYCPKIPSDFTGAVQPLVYVAGLEIESNPVHRGIWEVIKLKPASKDFQPTYVNVSLDHKFPVKKEKNEPIETYAPLGVVKTNWLNKHLHQIPSVVVACFYIDWSDQYWSDKKTECANKIKELK
;
A
#
# COMPACT_ATOMS: atom_id res chain seq x y z
N MET A 1 -10.65 -57.98 22.40
CA MET A 1 -9.90 -57.11 21.47
C MET A 1 -10.94 -56.36 20.66
N SER A 2 -11.27 -55.12 21.04
CA SER A 2 -12.27 -54.30 20.36
C SER A 2 -11.57 -53.44 19.33
N SER A 3 -11.88 -53.67 18.05
CA SER A 3 -11.37 -52.87 16.93
C SER A 3 -11.84 -51.42 17.10
N ALA A 4 -10.90 -50.49 17.24
CA ALA A 4 -11.20 -49.07 17.12
C ALA A 4 -11.46 -48.78 15.64
N GLU A 5 -12.72 -48.54 15.29
CA GLU A 5 -13.08 -47.99 14.00
C GLU A 5 -12.41 -46.62 13.87
N LEU A 6 -11.46 -46.52 12.94
CA LEU A 6 -10.83 -45.27 12.56
C LEU A 6 -11.92 -44.42 11.90
N GLU A 7 -12.49 -43.45 12.64
CA GLU A 7 -13.43 -42.47 12.11
C GLU A 7 -12.81 -41.85 10.85
N LYS A 8 -13.42 -42.10 9.69
CA LYS A 8 -13.04 -41.43 8.45
C LYS A 8 -13.18 -39.93 8.69
N PRO A 9 -12.16 -39.12 8.38
CA PRO A 9 -12.29 -37.67 8.52
C PRO A 9 -13.50 -37.23 7.70
N GLU A 10 -14.48 -36.62 8.37
CA GLU A 10 -15.66 -36.05 7.71
C GLU A 10 -15.18 -35.05 6.66
N PHE A 11 -15.57 -35.29 5.41
CA PHE A 11 -15.24 -34.39 4.32
C PHE A 11 -16.09 -33.12 4.49
N VAL A 12 -15.52 -32.09 5.11
CA VAL A 12 -16.17 -30.79 5.21
C VAL A 12 -16.33 -30.27 3.78
N PRO A 13 -17.57 -30.04 3.30
CA PRO A 13 -17.79 -29.57 1.95
C PRO A 13 -17.09 -28.22 1.77
N VAL A 14 -16.36 -28.08 0.66
CA VAL A 14 -15.68 -26.84 0.30
C VAL A 14 -16.72 -25.72 0.28
N PRO A 15 -16.56 -24.67 1.09
CA PRO A 15 -17.56 -23.60 1.15
C PRO A 15 -17.70 -22.93 -0.22
N SER A 16 -18.91 -22.47 -0.56
CA SER A 16 -19.18 -21.81 -1.85
C SER A 16 -18.38 -20.52 -2.06
N TRP A 17 -17.88 -19.92 -0.99
CA TRP A 17 -16.99 -18.74 -1.01
C TRP A 17 -15.51 -19.09 -1.19
N TYR A 18 -15.13 -20.37 -1.14
CA TYR A 18 -13.76 -20.81 -1.36
C TYR A 18 -13.42 -20.73 -2.86
N CYS A 19 -12.43 -19.91 -3.20
CA CYS A 19 -11.93 -19.83 -4.56
C CYS A 19 -10.63 -20.66 -4.66
N PRO A 20 -10.63 -21.82 -5.36
CA PRO A 20 -9.43 -22.64 -5.53
C PRO A 20 -8.39 -21.98 -6.45
N LYS A 21 -8.79 -20.95 -7.20
CA LYS A 21 -7.91 -20.21 -8.10
C LYS A 21 -7.24 -19.09 -7.32
N ILE A 22 -5.96 -19.27 -7.04
CA ILE A 22 -5.09 -18.22 -6.50
C ILE A 22 -4.98 -17.10 -7.54
N PRO A 23 -5.32 -15.84 -7.21
CA PRO A 23 -5.15 -14.72 -8.14
C PRO A 23 -3.69 -14.55 -8.53
N SER A 24 -3.42 -14.08 -9.75
CA SER A 24 -2.05 -13.84 -10.24
C SER A 24 -1.22 -12.98 -9.30
N ASP A 25 -1.85 -12.00 -8.65
CA ASP A 25 -1.22 -11.09 -7.69
C ASP A 25 -0.52 -11.84 -6.53
N PHE A 26 -1.04 -13.01 -6.13
CA PHE A 26 -0.48 -13.84 -5.05
C PHE A 26 0.75 -14.66 -5.47
N THR A 27 0.99 -14.79 -6.77
CA THR A 27 2.14 -15.55 -7.30
C THR A 27 3.36 -14.67 -7.60
N GLY A 28 3.20 -13.33 -7.51
CA GLY A 28 4.26 -12.35 -7.73
C GLY A 28 5.04 -11.99 -6.47
N ALA A 29 6.11 -11.20 -6.65
CA ALA A 29 6.80 -10.58 -5.54
C ALA A 29 5.91 -9.49 -4.92
N VAL A 30 5.69 -9.56 -3.60
CA VAL A 30 4.95 -8.53 -2.87
C VAL A 30 5.85 -7.31 -2.71
N GLN A 31 5.54 -6.25 -3.45
CA GLN A 31 6.29 -4.99 -3.44
C GLN A 31 5.50 -3.93 -2.68
N PRO A 32 6.11 -3.21 -1.71
CA PRO A 32 5.42 -2.15 -1.01
C PRO A 32 5.14 -0.98 -1.95
N LEU A 33 3.92 -0.47 -1.89
CA LEU A 33 3.50 0.68 -2.69
C LEU A 33 3.89 1.99 -1.99
N VAL A 34 4.66 2.83 -2.66
CA VAL A 34 5.13 4.13 -2.15
C VAL A 34 4.63 5.24 -3.07
N TYR A 35 3.88 6.18 -2.51
CA TYR A 35 3.41 7.35 -3.27
C TYR A 35 4.36 8.51 -3.00
N VAL A 36 4.76 9.21 -4.06
CA VAL A 36 5.58 10.42 -3.98
C VAL A 36 4.71 11.57 -4.48
N ALA A 37 4.42 12.52 -3.61
CA ALA A 37 3.57 13.67 -3.89
C ALA A 37 4.39 14.96 -4.01
N GLY A 38 3.97 15.86 -4.89
CA GLY A 38 4.57 17.20 -5.01
C GLY A 38 5.77 17.30 -5.95
N LEU A 39 6.13 16.23 -6.67
CA LEU A 39 7.12 16.30 -7.75
C LEU A 39 6.44 16.62 -9.08
N GLU A 40 6.62 17.86 -9.54
CA GLU A 40 6.20 18.29 -10.88
C GLU A 40 7.18 17.83 -11.98
N ILE A 41 7.05 16.57 -12.40
CA ILE A 41 7.96 15.95 -13.39
C ILE A 41 7.84 16.52 -14.82
N GLU A 42 6.72 17.18 -15.14
CA GLU A 42 6.45 17.74 -16.46
C GLU A 42 7.05 19.14 -16.63
N SER A 43 6.86 20.01 -15.64
CA SER A 43 7.30 21.42 -15.65
C SER A 43 8.75 21.59 -15.19
N ASN A 44 9.22 20.78 -14.23
CA ASN A 44 10.49 21.01 -13.54
C ASN A 44 11.52 19.89 -13.83
N PRO A 45 12.65 20.21 -14.50
CA PRO A 45 13.67 19.23 -14.84
C PRO A 45 14.41 18.66 -13.61
N VAL A 46 14.51 19.43 -12.52
CA VAL A 46 15.11 18.95 -11.25
C VAL A 46 14.21 17.89 -10.62
N HIS A 47 12.90 18.13 -10.57
CA HIS A 47 11.93 17.15 -10.06
C HIS A 47 11.93 15.87 -10.90
N ARG A 48 12.04 16.01 -12.24
CA ARG A 48 12.21 14.86 -13.13
C ARG A 48 13.49 14.08 -12.79
N GLY A 49 14.62 14.76 -12.61
CA GLY A 49 15.87 14.11 -12.23
C GLY A 49 15.76 13.32 -10.92
N ILE A 50 15.16 13.91 -9.88
CA ILE A 50 14.88 13.24 -8.61
C ILE A 50 13.98 12.01 -8.82
N TRP A 51 12.92 12.16 -9.61
CA TRP A 51 11.99 11.08 -9.90
C TRP A 51 12.66 9.89 -10.62
N GLU A 52 13.52 10.17 -11.60
CA GLU A 52 14.26 9.12 -12.31
C GLU A 52 15.19 8.37 -11.34
N VAL A 53 15.86 9.06 -10.41
CA VAL A 53 16.70 8.42 -9.39
C VAL A 53 15.88 7.55 -8.44
N ILE A 54 14.71 8.02 -8.00
CA ILE A 54 13.80 7.24 -7.14
C ILE A 54 13.33 5.96 -7.84
N LYS A 55 13.06 6.03 -9.14
CA LYS A 55 12.62 4.88 -9.95
C LYS A 55 13.71 3.85 -10.22
N LEU A 56 14.99 4.21 -10.04
CA LEU A 56 16.07 3.25 -10.24
C LEU A 56 15.90 2.09 -9.27
N LYS A 57 15.79 0.88 -9.82
CA LYS A 57 15.67 -0.33 -9.02
C LYS A 57 16.98 -0.55 -8.25
N PRO A 58 16.93 -0.77 -6.93
CA PRO A 58 18.10 -1.20 -6.17
C PRO A 58 18.70 -2.46 -6.79
N ALA A 59 20.02 -2.62 -6.68
CA ALA A 59 20.71 -3.80 -7.18
C ALA A 59 20.28 -5.10 -6.45
N SER A 60 19.74 -4.99 -5.23
CA SER A 60 19.19 -6.14 -4.51
C SER A 60 17.83 -6.53 -5.07
N LYS A 61 17.63 -7.83 -5.29
CA LYS A 61 16.37 -8.38 -5.82
C LYS A 61 15.30 -8.53 -4.73
N ASP A 62 15.69 -8.48 -3.47
CA ASP A 62 14.85 -8.89 -2.34
C ASP A 62 13.90 -7.78 -1.87
N PHE A 63 14.17 -6.52 -2.19
CA PHE A 63 13.31 -5.39 -1.81
C PHE A 63 13.25 -4.35 -2.92
N GLN A 64 12.11 -4.30 -3.62
CA GLN A 64 11.85 -3.34 -4.69
C GLN A 64 10.49 -2.69 -4.45
N PRO A 65 10.43 -1.49 -3.85
CA PRO A 65 9.19 -0.75 -3.74
C PRO A 65 8.65 -0.31 -5.10
N THR A 66 7.34 -0.25 -5.22
CA THR A 66 6.66 0.34 -6.37
C THR A 66 6.42 1.81 -6.08
N TYR A 67 7.07 2.69 -6.83
CA TYR A 67 6.92 4.14 -6.68
C TYR A 67 5.89 4.69 -7.67
N VAL A 68 4.97 5.52 -7.17
CA VAL A 68 3.96 6.22 -7.98
C VAL A 68 4.04 7.72 -7.71
N ASN A 69 4.20 8.53 -8.76
CA ASN A 69 4.14 9.99 -8.65
C ASN A 69 2.68 10.43 -8.63
N VAL A 70 2.31 11.26 -7.67
CA VAL A 70 0.94 11.78 -7.51
C VAL A 70 0.96 13.28 -7.23
N SER A 71 -0.17 13.96 -7.48
CA SER A 71 -0.34 15.34 -7.05
C SER A 71 -0.45 15.44 -5.52
N LEU A 72 -0.15 16.61 -4.96
CA LEU A 72 -0.43 16.92 -3.54
C LEU A 72 -1.93 16.89 -3.23
N ASP A 73 -2.79 17.04 -4.23
CA ASP A 73 -4.25 16.98 -4.05
C ASP A 73 -4.82 15.56 -4.22
N HIS A 74 -3.95 14.54 -4.29
CA HIS A 74 -4.37 13.16 -4.47
C HIS A 74 -5.19 12.66 -3.27
N LYS A 75 -6.38 12.13 -3.54
CA LYS A 75 -7.28 11.60 -2.51
C LYS A 75 -6.96 10.14 -2.22
N PHE A 76 -6.44 9.88 -1.04
CA PHE A 76 -6.18 8.52 -0.59
C PHE A 76 -7.46 7.80 -0.16
N PRO A 77 -7.53 6.48 -0.31
CA PRO A 77 -8.66 5.70 0.18
C PRO A 77 -8.77 5.84 1.70
N VAL A 78 -9.89 6.40 2.16
CA VAL A 78 -10.16 6.58 3.59
C VAL A 78 -10.16 5.23 4.29
N LYS A 79 -9.41 5.13 5.39
CA LYS A 79 -9.43 3.96 6.25
C LYS A 79 -10.86 3.73 6.73
N LYS A 80 -11.45 2.58 6.39
CA LYS A 80 -12.75 2.20 6.95
C LYS A 80 -12.64 2.17 8.47
N GLU A 81 -13.54 2.88 9.14
CA GLU A 81 -13.66 2.82 10.60
C GLU A 81 -13.87 1.37 11.03
N LYS A 82 -13.18 0.97 12.09
CA LYS A 82 -13.21 -0.40 12.62
C LYS A 82 -14.48 -0.57 13.47
N ASN A 83 -15.64 -0.53 12.81
CA ASN A 83 -16.94 -0.68 13.45
C ASN A 83 -17.33 -2.16 13.62
N GLU A 84 -16.60 -3.08 12.97
CA GLU A 84 -16.82 -4.51 13.16
C GLU A 84 -15.76 -5.10 14.11
N PRO A 85 -16.14 -6.04 14.99
CA PRO A 85 -15.17 -6.82 15.75
C PRO A 85 -14.20 -7.43 14.76
N ILE A 86 -12.90 -7.45 15.12
CA ILE A 86 -11.81 -8.04 14.32
C ILE A 86 -12.36 -9.28 13.61
N GLU A 87 -12.44 -9.25 12.26
CA GLU A 87 -12.90 -10.40 11.47
C GLU A 87 -11.92 -11.56 11.74
N THR A 88 -12.16 -12.30 12.83
CA THR A 88 -11.53 -13.58 13.09
C THR A 88 -12.16 -14.54 12.10
N TYR A 89 -11.62 -14.56 10.89
CA TYR A 89 -11.91 -15.62 9.94
C TYR A 89 -11.56 -16.93 10.63
N ALA A 90 -12.58 -17.75 10.86
CA ALA A 90 -12.42 -19.14 11.23
C ALA A 90 -12.62 -19.96 9.94
N PRO A 91 -11.63 -20.76 9.51
CA PRO A 91 -10.33 -21.00 10.14
C PRO A 91 -9.35 -19.83 9.94
N LEU A 92 -8.36 -19.72 10.85
CA LEU A 92 -7.26 -18.77 10.74
C LEU A 92 -6.54 -18.94 9.39
N GLY A 93 -6.16 -17.82 8.74
CA GLY A 93 -5.40 -17.84 7.50
C GLY A 93 -6.21 -17.58 6.21
N VAL A 94 -7.52 -17.32 6.31
CA VAL A 94 -8.30 -16.85 5.16
C VAL A 94 -8.10 -15.34 4.98
N VAL A 95 -7.74 -14.93 3.76
CA VAL A 95 -7.58 -13.52 3.36
C VAL A 95 -8.59 -13.20 2.26
N LYS A 96 -9.22 -12.02 2.32
CA LYS A 96 -10.09 -11.56 1.24
C LYS A 96 -9.31 -11.53 -0.08
N THR A 97 -9.87 -12.07 -1.16
CA THR A 97 -9.24 -12.10 -2.50
C THR A 97 -8.79 -10.70 -2.97
N ASN A 98 -9.55 -9.66 -2.64
CA ASN A 98 -9.24 -8.27 -2.99
C ASN A 98 -8.23 -7.59 -2.05
N TRP A 99 -7.81 -8.23 -0.96
CA TRP A 99 -6.89 -7.63 0.01
C TRP A 99 -5.54 -7.32 -0.63
N LEU A 100 -5.00 -8.26 -1.40
CA LEU A 100 -3.69 -8.10 -2.02
C LEU A 100 -3.71 -7.01 -3.10
N ASN A 101 -4.71 -7.03 -3.99
CA ASN A 101 -4.87 -6.00 -5.00
C ASN A 101 -4.95 -4.59 -4.40
N LYS A 102 -5.65 -4.44 -3.26
CA LYS A 102 -5.71 -3.17 -2.52
C LYS A 102 -4.35 -2.73 -2.02
N HIS A 103 -3.59 -3.59 -1.36
CA HIS A 103 -2.31 -3.20 -0.74
C HIS A 103 -1.15 -3.09 -1.74
N LEU A 104 -1.27 -3.71 -2.91
CA LEU A 104 -0.29 -3.58 -3.99
C LEU A 104 -0.54 -2.35 -4.87
N HIS A 105 -1.79 -1.90 -5.03
CA HIS A 105 -2.13 -0.89 -6.05
C HIS A 105 -2.95 0.32 -5.57
N GLN A 106 -3.59 0.25 -4.41
CA GLN A 106 -4.55 1.29 -3.98
C GLN A 106 -4.17 1.93 -2.64
N ILE A 107 -3.75 1.12 -1.68
CA ILE A 107 -3.41 1.56 -0.33
C ILE A 107 -1.89 1.67 -0.25
N PRO A 108 -1.33 2.89 -0.22
CA PRO A 108 0.10 3.06 -0.10
C PRO A 108 0.58 2.53 1.26
N SER A 109 1.74 1.90 1.27
CA SER A 109 2.48 1.59 2.49
C SER A 109 3.08 2.86 3.10
N VAL A 110 3.55 3.78 2.25
CA VAL A 110 4.12 5.07 2.65
C VAL A 110 3.74 6.13 1.62
N VAL A 111 3.45 7.34 2.10
CA VAL A 111 3.31 8.54 1.28
C VAL A 111 4.44 9.50 1.64
N VAL A 112 5.19 9.94 0.64
CA VAL A 112 6.29 10.91 0.75
C VAL A 112 5.84 12.21 0.09
N ALA A 113 5.72 13.28 0.85
CA ALA A 113 5.41 14.60 0.31
C ALA A 113 6.69 15.43 0.15
N CYS A 114 6.96 15.88 -1.07
CA CYS A 114 8.11 16.72 -1.42
C CYS A 114 7.66 18.17 -1.49
N PHE A 115 8.35 19.05 -0.76
CA PHE A 115 8.13 20.50 -0.80
C PHE A 115 9.46 21.19 -1.10
N TYR A 116 9.40 22.21 -1.97
CA TYR A 116 10.54 23.08 -2.22
C TYR A 116 10.40 24.34 -1.37
N ILE A 117 11.33 24.55 -0.44
CA ILE A 117 11.37 25.74 0.42
C ILE A 117 12.80 26.28 0.43
N ASP A 118 12.93 27.58 0.22
CA ASP A 118 14.21 28.29 0.32
C ASP A 118 14.48 28.65 1.79
N TRP A 119 15.65 28.28 2.28
CA TRP A 119 16.10 28.56 3.65
C TRP A 119 16.34 30.05 3.92
N SER A 120 16.54 30.84 2.87
CA SER A 120 16.77 32.29 2.95
C SER A 120 15.48 33.12 2.86
N ASP A 121 14.32 32.46 2.78
CA ASP A 121 13.04 33.14 2.63
C ASP A 121 12.63 33.88 3.91
N GLN A 122 12.29 35.17 3.78
CA GLN A 122 11.79 36.00 4.89
C GLN A 122 10.49 35.46 5.52
N TYR A 123 9.72 34.67 4.77
CA TYR A 123 8.46 34.05 5.20
C TYR A 123 8.60 32.55 5.52
N TRP A 124 9.80 32.08 5.87
CA TRP A 124 10.08 30.68 6.19
C TRP A 124 9.07 30.06 7.18
N SER A 125 8.74 30.79 8.26
CA SER A 125 7.81 30.32 9.30
C SER A 125 6.40 30.06 8.75
N ASP A 126 5.93 30.92 7.85
CA ASP A 126 4.60 30.80 7.24
C ASP A 126 4.57 29.64 6.25
N LYS A 127 5.60 29.52 5.40
CA LYS A 127 5.75 28.40 4.45
C LYS A 127 5.85 27.05 5.14
N LYS A 128 6.55 26.98 6.28
CA LYS A 128 6.60 25.76 7.11
C LYS A 128 5.22 25.39 7.63
N THR A 129 4.44 26.38 8.06
CA THR A 129 3.07 26.18 8.56
C THR A 129 2.13 25.73 7.43
N GLU A 130 2.26 26.32 6.24
CA GLU A 130 1.53 25.90 5.05
C GLU A 130 1.82 24.43 4.68
N CYS A 131 3.09 24.02 4.67
CA CYS A 131 3.47 22.63 4.40
C CYS A 131 2.88 21.66 5.43
N ALA A 132 2.92 22.03 6.72
CA ALA A 132 2.33 21.22 7.78
C ALA A 132 0.80 21.08 7.62
N ASN A 133 0.12 22.10 7.10
CA ASN A 133 -1.31 22.03 6.81
C ASN A 133 -1.60 21.13 5.60
N LYS A 134 -0.83 21.24 4.51
CA LYS A 134 -0.95 20.35 3.34
C LYS A 134 -0.73 18.87 3.70
N ILE A 135 0.23 18.59 4.58
CA ILE A 135 0.45 17.21 5.08
C ILE A 135 -0.75 16.68 5.87
N LYS A 136 -1.47 17.54 6.63
CA LYS A 136 -2.68 17.13 7.34
C LYS A 136 -3.85 16.85 6.40
N GLU A 137 -3.89 17.51 5.25
CA GLU A 137 -4.92 17.34 4.23
C GLU A 137 -4.71 16.07 3.39
N LEU A 138 -3.45 15.60 3.25
CA LEU A 138 -3.07 14.35 2.58
C LEU A 138 -3.53 13.05 3.30
N LYS A 139 -4.48 13.14 4.24
CA LYS A 139 -4.95 12.02 5.07
C LYS A 139 -5.95 11.09 4.37
#